data_AF-A0AAV0KML0-F1
#
_entry.id   AF-A0AAV0KML0-F1
#
_cell.length_a   1.000
_cell.length_b   1.000
_cell.length_c   1.000
_cell.angle_alpha   90.00
_cell.angle_beta   90.00
_cell.angle_gamma   90.00
#
_symmetry.space_group_name_H-M   'P 1'
#
loop_
_entity.id
_entity.type
_entity.pdbx_description
1 polymer ?
#
loop_
_entity_poly.entity_id
_entity_poly.type
_entity_poly.pdbx_seq_one_letter_code
_entity_poly.pdbx_strand_id
1 'polypeptide(L)'
;MAKIAFGRFDDSFSFGSIKAYLAEFISTLLFVFAGVGSAIAFNKLTADAALDPAGLVAVAVGHALALFVAVAVGANISGGHAIPTHGVAAGMGAAQGVVMEIIITFGLVYTVYATAADPKKGSLGTIAPIAIGFVVGANILAAGPFSGGSMNPARSFGPAVASGNFAGNWIYWVGPLIGGGLAGLIYPNVYMSSEHIPLASDY
;
A
#
# COMPACT_ATOMS: atom_id res chain seq x y z
N MET A 1 20.32 -13.54 -3.56
CA MET A 1 19.39 -14.46 -2.85
C MET A 1 18.74 -13.68 -1.74
N ALA A 2 17.40 -13.61 -1.69
CA ALA A 2 16.68 -13.01 -0.57
C ALA A 2 17.16 -13.62 0.75
N LYS A 3 17.69 -12.79 1.65
CA LYS A 3 18.15 -13.19 2.98
C LYS A 3 17.10 -12.78 3.99
N ILE A 4 16.55 -13.75 4.71
CA ILE A 4 15.69 -13.47 5.87
C ILE A 4 16.60 -13.30 7.09
N ALA A 5 16.52 -12.13 7.73
CA ALA A 5 17.23 -11.83 8.96
C ALA A 5 16.22 -11.74 10.11
N PHE A 6 16.41 -12.53 11.17
CA PHE A 6 15.51 -12.54 12.32
C PHE A 6 15.72 -11.34 13.26
N GLY A 7 16.91 -10.73 13.24
CA GLY A 7 17.25 -9.57 14.08
C GLY A 7 17.54 -9.93 15.54
N ARG A 8 17.57 -8.90 16.41
CA ARG A 8 17.83 -9.01 17.86
C ARG A 8 16.91 -8.05 18.63
N PHE A 9 16.47 -8.45 19.82
CA PHE A 9 15.61 -7.61 20.66
C PHE A 9 16.24 -6.24 20.99
N ASP A 10 17.53 -6.20 21.32
CA ASP A 10 18.23 -4.96 21.66
C ASP A 10 18.19 -3.94 20.50
N ASP A 11 18.26 -4.42 19.26
CA ASP A 11 18.15 -3.59 18.05
C ASP A 11 16.70 -3.12 17.85
N SER A 12 15.73 -4.02 18.02
CA SER A 12 14.30 -3.70 17.93
C SER A 12 13.78 -2.74 19.00
N PHE A 13 14.43 -2.66 20.17
CA PHE A 13 14.11 -1.70 21.24
C PHE A 13 15.06 -0.49 21.30
N SER A 14 15.94 -0.35 20.31
CA SER A 14 16.80 0.82 20.20
C SER A 14 15.97 2.10 19.96
N PHE A 15 16.56 3.25 20.31
CA PHE A 15 15.92 4.55 20.05
C PHE A 15 15.65 4.78 18.56
N GLY A 16 16.51 4.27 17.67
CA GLY A 16 16.31 4.32 16.23
C GLY A 16 15.06 3.54 15.80
N SER A 17 14.90 2.33 16.31
CA SER A 17 13.74 1.48 16.02
C SER A 17 12.44 2.05 16.58
N ILE A 18 12.46 2.60 17.80
CA ILE A 18 11.27 3.26 18.39
C ILE A 18 10.82 4.46 17.54
N LYS A 19 11.77 5.27 17.06
CA LYS A 19 11.46 6.37 16.13
C LYS A 19 10.86 5.85 14.82
N ALA A 20 11.37 4.75 14.28
CA ALA A 20 10.80 4.13 13.09
C ALA A 20 9.36 3.66 13.33
N TYR A 21 9.07 2.99 14.45
CA TYR A 21 7.70 2.56 14.78
C TYR A 21 6.74 3.73 14.90
N LEU A 22 7.17 4.83 15.55
CA LEU A 22 6.35 6.03 15.67
C LEU A 22 6.11 6.69 14.30
N ALA A 23 7.14 6.73 13.44
CA ALA A 23 7.00 7.24 12.08
C ALA A 23 6.01 6.40 11.25
N GLU A 24 6.10 5.07 11.32
CA GLU A 24 5.17 4.14 10.65
C GLU A 24 3.73 4.27 11.18
N PHE A 25 3.57 4.44 12.50
CA PHE A 25 2.26 4.66 13.11
C PHE A 25 1.62 5.95 12.60
N ILE A 26 2.36 7.06 12.62
CA ILE A 26 1.87 8.36 12.18
C ILE A 26 1.58 8.34 10.68
N SER A 27 2.50 7.81 9.85
CA SER A 27 2.32 7.76 8.40
C SER A 27 1.12 6.90 8.00
N THR A 28 0.95 5.72 8.62
CA THR A 28 -0.20 4.83 8.39
C THR A 28 -1.50 5.48 8.83
N LEU A 29 -1.52 6.12 10.01
CA LEU A 29 -2.70 6.82 10.51
C LEU A 29 -3.14 7.91 9.55
N LEU A 30 -2.21 8.73 9.07
CA LEU A 30 -2.51 9.83 8.15
C LEU A 30 -2.94 9.32 6.78
N PHE A 31 -2.29 8.27 6.26
CA PHE A 31 -2.66 7.64 5.00
C PHE A 31 -4.08 7.07 5.03
N VAL A 32 -4.43 6.33 6.09
CA VAL A 32 -5.77 5.76 6.25
C VAL A 32 -6.80 6.86 6.47
N PHE A 33 -6.49 7.86 7.31
CA PHE A 33 -7.39 8.97 7.60
C PHE A 33 -7.79 9.72 6.32
N ALA A 34 -6.80 10.12 5.52
CA ALA A 34 -7.06 10.89 4.32
C ALA A 34 -7.65 10.02 3.18
N GLY A 35 -7.23 8.76 3.06
CA GLY A 35 -7.81 7.81 2.11
C GLY A 35 -9.29 7.51 2.40
N VAL A 36 -9.60 7.01 3.60
CA VAL A 36 -10.98 6.69 4.01
C VAL A 36 -11.83 7.96 4.07
N GLY A 37 -11.27 9.06 4.57
CA GLY A 37 -11.94 10.37 4.60
C GLY A 37 -12.35 10.86 3.21
N SER A 38 -11.52 10.66 2.18
CA SER A 38 -11.88 10.99 0.79
C SER A 38 -13.07 10.18 0.28
N ALA A 39 -13.16 8.89 0.62
CA ALA A 39 -14.30 8.04 0.26
C ALA A 39 -15.59 8.46 1.00
N ILE A 40 -15.49 8.80 2.28
CA ILE A 40 -16.62 9.35 3.05
C ILE A 40 -17.08 10.69 2.45
N ALA A 41 -16.14 11.56 2.07
CA ALA A 41 -16.45 12.85 1.44
C ALA A 41 -17.17 12.66 0.10
N PHE A 42 -16.74 11.71 -0.72
CA PHE A 42 -17.42 11.35 -1.96
C PHE A 42 -18.87 10.92 -1.70
N ASN A 43 -19.09 9.93 -0.82
CA ASN A 43 -20.43 9.44 -0.49
C ASN A 43 -21.34 10.56 0.01
N LYS A 44 -20.80 11.50 0.80
CA LYS A 44 -21.54 12.67 1.28
C LYS A 44 -21.94 13.63 0.16
N LEU A 45 -21.05 13.88 -0.80
CA LEU A 45 -21.31 14.77 -1.93
C LEU A 45 -22.30 14.17 -2.93
N THR A 46 -22.38 12.84 -3.00
CA THR A 46 -23.22 12.12 -3.96
C THR A 46 -24.46 11.49 -3.36
N ALA A 47 -24.76 11.71 -2.08
CA ALA A 47 -25.87 11.10 -1.36
C ALA A 47 -25.90 9.56 -1.49
N ASP A 48 -24.74 8.93 -1.24
CA ASP A 48 -24.51 7.49 -1.33
C ASP A 48 -24.76 6.89 -2.73
N ALA A 49 -24.58 7.69 -3.79
CA ALA A 49 -24.62 7.17 -5.14
C ALA A 49 -23.49 6.15 -5.40
N ALA A 50 -23.74 5.22 -6.33
CA ALA A 50 -22.73 4.28 -6.79
C ALA A 50 -21.47 5.01 -7.30
N LEU A 51 -20.30 4.40 -7.09
CA LEU A 51 -19.01 4.95 -7.49
C LEU A 51 -18.99 5.17 -9.02
N ASP A 52 -18.97 6.41 -9.47
CA ASP A 52 -18.89 6.79 -10.88
C ASP A 52 -17.42 7.08 -11.29
N PRO A 53 -17.10 7.20 -12.58
CA PRO A 53 -15.72 7.44 -13.02
C PRO A 53 -15.11 8.72 -12.44
N ALA A 54 -15.90 9.78 -12.27
CA ALA A 54 -15.43 11.03 -11.65
C ALA A 54 -15.12 10.84 -10.16
N GLY A 55 -15.95 10.09 -9.44
CA GLY A 55 -15.73 9.68 -8.06
C GLY A 55 -14.52 8.78 -7.88
N LEU A 56 -14.30 7.85 -8.81
CA LEU A 56 -13.11 7.01 -8.83
C LEU A 56 -11.84 7.84 -9.04
N VAL A 57 -11.87 8.85 -9.93
CA VAL A 57 -10.75 9.80 -10.07
C VAL A 57 -10.57 10.63 -8.80
N ALA A 58 -11.64 11.14 -8.20
CA ALA A 58 -11.56 11.91 -6.95
C ALA A 58 -11.01 11.08 -5.79
N VAL A 59 -11.40 9.80 -5.67
CA VAL A 59 -10.88 8.87 -4.66
C VAL A 59 -9.44 8.48 -4.95
N ALA A 60 -9.06 8.22 -6.20
CA ALA A 60 -7.70 7.85 -6.56
C ALA A 60 -6.71 9.01 -6.45
N VAL A 61 -7.09 10.20 -6.93
CA VAL A 61 -6.33 11.44 -6.75
C VAL A 61 -6.34 11.82 -5.27
N GLY A 62 -7.47 11.67 -4.59
CA GLY A 62 -7.61 11.82 -3.15
C GLY A 62 -6.65 10.91 -2.39
N HIS A 63 -6.50 9.63 -2.74
CA HIS A 63 -5.56 8.69 -2.12
C HIS A 63 -4.09 8.97 -2.49
N ALA A 64 -3.81 9.34 -3.74
CA ALA A 64 -2.46 9.68 -4.18
C ALA A 64 -1.95 10.98 -3.53
N LEU A 65 -2.82 12.01 -3.48
CA LEU A 65 -2.57 13.25 -2.77
C LEU A 65 -2.65 13.06 -1.26
N ALA A 66 -3.52 12.19 -0.74
CA ALA A 66 -3.57 11.83 0.68
C ALA A 66 -2.30 11.11 1.10
N LEU A 67 -1.69 10.24 0.30
CA LEU A 67 -0.40 9.64 0.64
C LEU A 67 0.71 10.70 0.65
N PHE A 68 0.67 11.65 -0.29
CA PHE A 68 1.59 12.79 -0.34
C PHE A 68 1.38 13.81 0.81
N VAL A 69 0.13 14.11 1.17
CA VAL A 69 -0.28 15.06 2.22
C VAL A 69 -0.27 14.39 3.60
N ALA A 70 -0.49 13.09 3.72
CA ALA A 70 -0.26 12.32 4.96
C ALA A 70 1.21 12.31 5.34
N VAL A 71 2.11 12.39 4.36
CA VAL A 71 3.54 12.65 4.58
C VAL A 71 3.80 14.12 4.96
N ALA A 72 2.86 15.05 4.75
CA ALA A 72 3.07 16.49 4.93
C ALA A 72 2.30 17.14 6.09
N VAL A 73 0.96 16.96 6.22
CA VAL A 73 0.09 17.74 7.11
C VAL A 73 -1.23 16.99 7.37
N GLY A 74 -1.35 16.30 8.50
CA GLY A 74 -2.63 15.70 8.92
C GLY A 74 -3.59 16.72 9.54
N ALA A 75 -4.83 16.80 9.04
CA ALA A 75 -5.89 17.54 9.72
C ALA A 75 -7.32 17.02 9.44
N ASN A 76 -8.02 16.73 10.55
CA ASN A 76 -9.45 16.86 10.90
C ASN A 76 -10.58 16.59 9.88
N ILE A 77 -11.69 16.04 10.44
CA ILE A 77 -13.07 15.95 9.91
C ILE A 77 -13.48 14.56 9.40
N SER A 78 -14.19 13.78 10.22
CA SER A 78 -15.24 12.90 9.69
C SER A 78 -16.37 12.70 10.72
N GLY A 79 -17.46 13.43 10.54
CA GLY A 79 -18.64 13.39 11.42
C GLY A 79 -19.49 12.13 11.23
N GLY A 80 -19.02 11.00 11.77
CA GLY A 80 -19.80 9.80 12.09
C GLY A 80 -20.87 9.36 11.07
N HIS A 81 -20.43 8.72 9.97
CA HIS A 81 -21.29 7.97 9.03
C HIS A 81 -20.64 6.60 8.74
N ALA A 82 -21.35 5.69 8.07
CA ALA A 82 -20.90 4.32 7.79
C ALA A 82 -19.45 4.30 7.26
N ILE A 83 -18.56 3.65 8.01
CA ILE A 83 -17.15 3.59 7.68
C ILE A 83 -16.98 2.66 6.48
N PRO A 84 -16.52 3.15 5.30
CA PRO A 84 -16.41 2.32 4.12
C PRO A 84 -15.37 1.24 4.35
N THR A 85 -15.81 -0.02 4.41
CA THR A 85 -14.96 -1.21 4.49
C THR A 85 -14.62 -1.71 3.10
N HIS A 86 -13.42 -2.26 2.94
CA HIS A 86 -13.06 -2.93 1.70
C HIS A 86 -13.93 -4.17 1.49
N GLY A 87 -14.44 -4.34 0.27
CA GLY A 87 -15.20 -5.51 -0.14
C GLY A 87 -15.01 -5.78 -1.63
N VAL A 88 -15.28 -7.02 -2.04
CA VAL A 88 -15.33 -7.39 -3.45
C VAL A 88 -16.67 -6.96 -4.07
N ALA A 89 -16.65 -6.63 -5.36
CA ALA A 89 -17.83 -6.21 -6.10
C ALA A 89 -18.92 -7.29 -6.13
N ALA A 90 -20.17 -6.86 -6.27
CA ALA A 90 -21.29 -7.78 -6.43
C ALA A 90 -21.08 -8.69 -7.67
N GLY A 91 -21.18 -10.00 -7.47
CA GLY A 91 -20.92 -10.99 -8.52
C GLY A 91 -19.44 -11.41 -8.67
N MET A 92 -18.52 -10.79 -7.94
CA MET A 92 -17.12 -11.23 -7.87
C MET A 92 -16.92 -12.26 -6.75
N GLY A 93 -16.27 -13.38 -7.09
CA GLY A 93 -15.88 -14.39 -6.10
C GLY A 93 -14.65 -13.98 -5.28
N ALA A 94 -14.54 -14.49 -4.06
CA ALA A 94 -13.42 -14.18 -3.16
C ALA A 94 -12.05 -14.49 -3.77
N ALA A 95 -11.92 -15.58 -4.54
CA ALA A 95 -10.68 -15.93 -5.22
C ALA A 95 -10.26 -14.88 -6.27
N GLN A 96 -11.21 -14.30 -7.01
CA GLN A 96 -10.94 -13.22 -7.96
C GLN A 96 -10.48 -11.95 -7.22
N GLY A 97 -11.08 -11.65 -6.07
CA GLY A 97 -10.63 -10.57 -5.18
C GLY A 97 -9.20 -10.78 -4.68
N VAL A 98 -8.85 -12.00 -4.25
CA VAL A 98 -7.48 -12.35 -3.83
C VAL A 98 -6.49 -12.16 -4.98
N VAL A 99 -6.80 -12.69 -6.17
CA VAL A 99 -5.92 -12.55 -7.35
C VAL A 99 -5.72 -11.08 -7.73
N MET A 100 -6.79 -10.28 -7.72
CA MET A 100 -6.70 -8.85 -7.95
C MET A 100 -5.74 -8.19 -6.97
N GLU A 101 -5.93 -8.43 -5.67
CA GLU A 101 -5.08 -7.88 -4.60
C GLU A 101 -3.62 -8.36 -4.68
N ILE A 102 -3.37 -9.59 -5.12
CA ILE A 102 -2.01 -10.10 -5.38
C ILE A 102 -1.33 -9.25 -6.45
N ILE A 103 -2.00 -9.01 -7.58
CA ILE A 103 -1.42 -8.33 -8.74
C ILE A 103 -1.08 -6.87 -8.40
N ILE A 104 -2.03 -6.14 -7.82
CA ILE A 104 -1.82 -4.72 -7.51
C ILE A 104 -0.80 -4.53 -6.37
N THR A 105 -0.76 -5.43 -5.39
CA THR A 105 0.24 -5.36 -4.32
C THR A 105 1.62 -5.76 -4.82
N PHE A 106 1.71 -6.75 -5.70
CA PHE A 106 2.96 -7.10 -6.38
C PHE A 106 3.53 -5.87 -7.11
N GLY A 107 2.72 -5.18 -7.93
CA GLY A 107 3.16 -3.98 -8.65
C GLY A 107 3.64 -2.86 -7.71
N LEU A 108 2.92 -2.65 -6.60
CA LEU A 108 3.32 -1.70 -5.57
C LEU A 108 4.66 -2.05 -4.93
N VAL A 109 4.80 -3.26 -4.38
CA VAL A 109 6.02 -3.67 -3.67
C VAL A 109 7.20 -3.80 -4.62
N TYR A 110 6.97 -4.23 -5.87
CA TYR A 110 8.00 -4.23 -6.91
C TYR A 110 8.51 -2.82 -7.20
N THR A 111 7.61 -1.82 -7.26
CA THR A 111 7.98 -0.41 -7.42
C THR A 111 8.82 0.09 -6.24
N VAL A 112 8.48 -0.31 -5.01
CA VAL A 112 9.29 -0.01 -3.82
C VAL A 112 10.70 -0.60 -3.96
N TYR A 113 10.82 -1.86 -4.39
CA TYR A 113 12.14 -2.47 -4.61
C TYR A 113 12.95 -1.72 -5.67
N ALA A 114 12.33 -1.42 -6.81
CA ALA A 114 13.00 -0.77 -7.94
C ALA A 114 13.45 0.67 -7.67
N THR A 115 12.67 1.41 -6.90
CA THR A 115 12.89 2.86 -6.74
C THR A 115 13.50 3.21 -5.39
N ALA A 116 13.20 2.46 -4.32
CA ALA A 116 13.60 2.80 -2.96
C ALA A 116 14.63 1.83 -2.38
N ALA A 117 14.51 0.53 -2.64
CA ALA A 117 15.35 -0.48 -1.98
C ALA A 117 16.64 -0.83 -2.74
N ASP A 118 16.65 -0.81 -4.08
CA ASP A 118 17.82 -1.23 -4.86
C ASP A 118 19.03 -0.33 -4.58
N PRO A 119 20.19 -0.86 -4.17
CA PRO A 119 21.43 -0.08 -4.08
C PRO A 119 21.83 0.60 -5.41
N LYS A 120 21.43 0.01 -6.55
CA LYS A 120 21.67 0.50 -7.90
C LYS A 120 20.60 1.48 -8.40
N LYS A 121 19.66 1.92 -7.55
CA LYS A 121 18.53 2.80 -7.92
C LYS A 121 18.93 4.15 -8.56
N GLY A 122 20.13 4.66 -8.28
CA GLY A 122 20.59 5.94 -8.81
C GLY A 122 19.59 7.09 -8.59
N SER A 123 19.28 7.85 -9.64
CA SER A 123 18.33 8.97 -9.59
C SER A 123 16.87 8.55 -9.34
N LEU A 124 16.52 7.27 -9.50
CA LEU A 124 15.17 6.77 -9.19
C LEU A 124 14.84 6.90 -7.69
N GLY A 125 15.87 6.88 -6.82
CA GLY A 125 15.70 7.10 -5.38
C GLY A 125 15.05 8.44 -5.05
N THR A 126 15.33 9.49 -5.83
CA THR A 126 14.77 10.83 -5.61
C THR A 126 13.27 10.88 -5.89
N ILE A 127 12.81 10.12 -6.89
CA ILE A 127 11.39 10.08 -7.28
C ILE A 127 10.63 8.90 -6.68
N ALA A 128 11.26 8.10 -5.81
CA ALA A 128 10.64 6.91 -5.22
C ALA A 128 9.31 7.22 -4.51
N PRO A 129 9.20 8.27 -3.65
CA PRO A 129 7.93 8.54 -2.96
C PRO A 129 6.78 8.87 -3.93
N ILE A 130 7.05 9.67 -4.97
CA ILE A 130 6.02 10.06 -5.93
C ILE A 130 5.66 8.89 -6.87
N ALA A 131 6.63 8.07 -7.26
CA ALA A 131 6.40 6.87 -8.06
C ALA A 131 5.53 5.85 -7.30
N ILE A 132 5.83 5.61 -6.03
CA ILE A 132 5.05 4.72 -5.16
C ILE A 132 3.60 5.24 -5.03
N GLY A 133 3.42 6.53 -4.77
CA GLY A 133 2.09 7.13 -4.67
C GLY A 133 1.27 7.06 -5.96
N PHE A 134 1.89 7.29 -7.12
CA PHE A 134 1.20 7.16 -8.40
C PHE A 134 0.82 5.71 -8.73
N VAL A 135 1.65 4.73 -8.38
CA VAL A 135 1.30 3.31 -8.56
C VAL A 135 0.10 2.93 -7.69
N VAL A 136 0.06 3.39 -6.43
CA VAL A 136 -1.13 3.21 -5.57
C VAL A 136 -2.37 3.83 -6.22
N GLY A 137 -2.29 5.08 -6.68
CA GLY A 137 -3.40 5.77 -7.34
C GLY A 137 -3.89 5.06 -8.60
N ALA A 138 -2.97 4.66 -9.48
CA ALA A 138 -3.27 3.93 -10.70
C ALA A 138 -3.92 2.56 -10.41
N ASN A 139 -3.43 1.85 -9.40
CA ASN A 139 -4.01 0.58 -8.97
C ASN A 139 -5.40 0.77 -8.37
N ILE A 140 -5.67 1.86 -7.64
CA ILE A 140 -7.03 2.17 -7.17
C ILE A 140 -7.96 2.46 -8.34
N LEU A 141 -7.51 3.20 -9.37
CA LEU A 141 -8.31 3.41 -10.59
C LEU A 141 -8.66 2.08 -11.28
N ALA A 142 -7.71 1.13 -11.31
CA ALA A 142 -7.92 -0.15 -11.97
C ALA A 142 -8.78 -1.12 -11.12
N ALA A 143 -8.50 -1.23 -9.83
CA ALA A 143 -9.03 -2.28 -8.95
C ALA A 143 -10.14 -1.80 -8.00
N GLY A 144 -10.33 -0.49 -7.85
CA GLY A 144 -11.32 0.13 -6.97
C GLY A 144 -12.73 -0.43 -7.17
N PRO A 145 -13.26 -0.46 -8.41
CA PRO A 145 -14.59 -1.01 -8.68
C PRO A 145 -14.74 -2.52 -8.46
N PHE A 146 -13.65 -3.26 -8.25
CA PHE A 146 -13.64 -4.72 -8.18
C PHE A 146 -13.33 -5.25 -6.78
N SER A 147 -12.24 -4.80 -6.17
CA SER A 147 -11.76 -5.24 -4.84
C SER A 147 -11.71 -4.10 -3.83
N GLY A 148 -11.95 -2.86 -4.24
CA GLY A 148 -11.67 -1.66 -3.45
C GLY A 148 -10.21 -1.20 -3.52
N GLY A 149 -9.33 -1.96 -4.19
CA GLY A 149 -7.93 -1.60 -4.41
C GLY A 149 -7.16 -1.38 -3.11
N SER A 150 -7.15 -2.36 -2.21
CA SER A 150 -6.57 -2.25 -0.87
C SER A 150 -5.05 -2.07 -0.91
N MET A 151 -4.36 -3.07 -1.46
CA MET A 151 -2.90 -3.26 -1.44
C MET A 151 -2.25 -3.32 -0.05
N ASN A 152 -3.01 -3.13 1.03
CA ASN A 152 -2.46 -2.90 2.36
C ASN A 152 -3.42 -3.45 3.46
N PRO A 153 -3.01 -4.50 4.19
CA PRO A 153 -3.85 -5.10 5.23
C PRO A 153 -4.26 -4.11 6.33
N ALA A 154 -3.38 -3.20 6.76
CA ALA A 154 -3.70 -2.20 7.77
C ALA A 154 -4.77 -1.20 7.28
N ARG A 155 -4.68 -0.80 6.00
CA ARG A 155 -5.68 0.06 5.34
C ARG A 155 -7.06 -0.59 5.28
N SER A 156 -7.14 -1.91 5.14
CA SER A 156 -8.41 -2.65 5.18
C SER A 156 -8.87 -2.99 6.60
N PHE A 157 -7.95 -3.17 7.53
CA PHE A 157 -8.23 -3.57 8.91
C PHE A 157 -8.82 -2.42 9.74
N GLY A 158 -8.27 -1.20 9.64
CA GLY A 158 -8.76 -0.03 10.39
C GLY A 158 -10.27 0.22 10.23
N PRO A 159 -10.78 0.33 8.99
CA PRO A 159 -12.22 0.44 8.71
C PRO A 159 -13.05 -0.75 9.23
N ALA A 160 -12.52 -1.98 9.15
CA ALA A 160 -13.21 -3.17 9.63
C ALA A 160 -13.38 -3.15 11.16
N VAL A 161 -12.36 -2.72 11.90
CA VAL A 161 -12.44 -2.52 13.36
C VAL A 161 -13.44 -1.41 13.69
N ALA A 162 -13.33 -0.25 13.03
CA ALA A 162 -14.18 0.90 13.31
C ALA A 162 -15.67 0.66 12.99
N SER A 163 -15.96 -0.15 11.97
CA SER A 163 -17.33 -0.54 11.60
C SER A 163 -17.85 -1.79 12.32
N GLY A 164 -16.96 -2.57 12.96
CA GLY A 164 -17.28 -3.90 13.47
C GLY A 164 -17.53 -4.96 12.39
N ASN A 165 -17.25 -4.67 11.11
CA ASN A 165 -17.52 -5.56 9.99
C ASN A 165 -16.23 -6.14 9.40
N PHE A 166 -16.01 -7.44 9.63
CA PHE A 166 -14.86 -8.19 9.12
C PHE A 166 -15.21 -9.11 7.93
N ALA A 167 -16.41 -8.99 7.37
CA ALA A 167 -16.83 -9.84 6.26
C ALA A 167 -15.86 -9.71 5.08
N GLY A 168 -15.29 -10.83 4.63
CA GLY A 168 -14.32 -10.85 3.53
C GLY A 168 -12.96 -10.22 3.83
N ASN A 169 -12.71 -9.72 5.06
CA ASN A 169 -11.49 -8.96 5.37
C ASN A 169 -10.20 -9.78 5.15
N TRP A 170 -10.27 -11.10 5.31
CA TRP A 170 -9.16 -12.03 5.08
C TRP A 170 -8.55 -11.94 3.67
N ILE A 171 -9.35 -11.55 2.66
CA ILE A 171 -8.89 -11.34 1.27
C ILE A 171 -7.77 -10.30 1.23
N TYR A 172 -7.92 -9.24 2.03
CA TYR A 172 -6.99 -8.12 2.13
C TYR A 172 -5.78 -8.39 3.03
N TRP A 173 -5.71 -9.57 3.62
CA TRP A 173 -4.48 -10.10 4.22
C TRP A 173 -3.79 -11.03 3.23
N VAL A 174 -4.51 -12.05 2.76
CA VAL A 174 -3.96 -13.10 1.89
C VAL A 174 -3.42 -12.51 0.59
N GLY A 175 -4.21 -11.68 -0.11
CA GLY A 175 -3.82 -11.12 -1.38
C GLY A 175 -2.55 -10.26 -1.29
N PRO A 176 -2.55 -9.21 -0.43
CA PRO A 176 -1.38 -8.35 -0.28
C PRO A 176 -0.13 -9.07 0.23
N LEU A 177 -0.24 -9.99 1.20
CA LEU A 177 0.91 -10.73 1.71
C LEU A 177 1.55 -11.63 0.64
N ILE A 178 0.74 -12.29 -0.19
CA ILE A 178 1.25 -13.09 -1.31
C ILE A 178 1.88 -12.19 -2.37
N GLY A 179 1.20 -11.12 -2.79
CA GLY A 179 1.70 -10.19 -3.82
C GLY A 179 3.02 -9.52 -3.41
N GLY A 180 3.09 -9.00 -2.19
CA GLY A 180 4.31 -8.40 -1.64
C GLY A 180 5.44 -9.41 -1.44
N GLY A 181 5.11 -10.61 -0.95
CA GLY A 181 6.06 -11.70 -0.82
C GLY A 181 6.68 -12.11 -2.15
N LEU A 182 5.86 -12.28 -3.20
CA LEU A 182 6.34 -12.58 -4.55
C LEU A 182 7.25 -11.48 -5.10
N ALA A 183 6.91 -10.21 -4.92
CA ALA A 183 7.77 -9.10 -5.33
C ALA A 183 9.12 -9.12 -4.59
N GLY A 184 9.10 -9.39 -3.28
CA GLY A 184 10.30 -9.50 -2.45
C GLY A 184 11.14 -10.75 -2.70
N LEU A 185 10.58 -11.78 -3.32
CA LEU A 185 11.35 -12.94 -3.79
C LEU A 185 11.92 -12.70 -5.18
N ILE A 186 11.14 -12.13 -6.09
CA ILE A 186 11.54 -11.98 -7.50
C ILE A 186 12.58 -10.87 -7.65
N TYR A 187 12.31 -9.66 -7.17
CA TYR A 187 13.16 -8.50 -7.46
C TYR A 187 14.60 -8.70 -6.94
N PRO A 188 14.81 -9.06 -5.66
CA PRO A 188 16.16 -9.18 -5.12
C PRO A 188 16.94 -10.36 -5.69
N ASN A 189 16.27 -11.44 -6.09
CA ASN A 189 16.93 -12.61 -6.67
C ASN A 189 17.29 -12.44 -8.14
N VAL A 190 16.58 -11.60 -8.88
CA VAL A 190 16.81 -11.39 -10.32
C VAL A 190 17.64 -10.14 -10.59
N TYR A 191 17.39 -9.03 -9.88
CA TYR A 191 17.97 -7.72 -10.20
C TYR A 191 19.03 -7.24 -9.18
N MET A 192 18.90 -7.64 -7.91
CA MET A 192 19.86 -7.26 -6.86
C MET A 192 20.94 -8.31 -6.58
N SER A 193 20.98 -9.43 -7.33
CA SER A 193 22.08 -10.38 -7.23
C SER A 193 23.38 -9.74 -7.73
N SER A 194 24.41 -9.72 -6.88
CA SER A 194 25.75 -9.28 -7.25
C SER A 194 26.40 -10.32 -8.17
N GLU A 195 26.82 -9.92 -9.37
CA GLU A 195 27.88 -10.65 -10.07
C GLU A 195 29.18 -10.43 -9.29
N HIS A 196 29.79 -11.52 -8.79
CA HIS A 196 31.20 -11.49 -8.43
C HIS A 196 31.98 -11.36 -9.74
N ILE A 197 32.38 -10.14 -10.10
CA ILE A 197 33.43 -9.96 -11.11
C ILE A 197 34.71 -10.49 -10.46
N PRO A 198 35.36 -11.54 -11.00
CA PRO A 198 36.68 -11.93 -10.54
C PRO A 198 37.61 -10.74 -10.73
N LEU A 199 38.31 -10.33 -9.68
CA LEU A 199 39.36 -9.32 -9.81
C LEU A 199 40.31 -9.82 -10.91
N ALA A 200 40.50 -9.01 -11.95
CA ALA A 200 41.56 -9.25 -12.91
C ALA A 200 42.85 -9.36 -12.10
N SER A 201 43.45 -10.55 -12.09
CA SER A 201 44.76 -10.73 -11.49
C SER A 201 45.73 -9.81 -12.20
N ASP A 202 46.31 -8.86 -11.47
CA ASP A 202 47.39 -8.02 -11.95
C ASP A 202 48.50 -8.91 -12.52
N TYR A 203 48.74 -8.79 -13.83
CA TYR A 203 49.95 -9.27 -14.51
C TYR A 203 50.83 -8.06 -14.83
#